data_AF-A0A6J6JYI6-F1
#
_entry.id   AF-A0A6J6JYI6-F1
#
_cell.length_a   1.000
_cell.length_b   1.000
_cell.length_c   1.000
_cell.angle_alpha   90.00
_cell.angle_beta   90.00
_cell.angle_gamma   90.00
#
_symmetry.space_group_name_H-M   'P 1'
#
loop_
_entity.id
_entity.type
_entity.pdbx_description
1 polymer ?
#
loop_
_entity_poly.entity_id
_entity_poly.type
_entity_poly.pdbx_seq_one_letter_code
_entity_poly.pdbx_strand_id
1 'polypeptide(L)'
;MLINVSARAAWNRRGDGAPTAREYDLKSVFIHEMGHGLGFLSNDVYDDFSGFGSIEQPTPFDAFAQTSDGRRLADLPSPSIELGKALRSPLYWAGEKAIAANGGVKPLLYTPTAYEVGSSVSHLDEKLFTNAGSDSVMTPNLDAGEVFAGPGPLLLAMMADMRSKPPVGIAVELPQAVRNPQAIIGESSAIVKWDAPANLRTAQITAYTVKNLRTGAEKSSTTSPLLITGLKNGTSYTFSIVANNSLGSSPAATTDVVTPQPSWKSAIIDPNVEPAHIATTTFNKRPTIVYSNGVNGVLKMAIWNGLTWRKTTIDGAGGTNRTSHEITSPISLCISGTGTTQKLHMFYADGVDQDLRHATFDGKNVSVEVVDGNGPSVNKYEDPVRVRTASDVSISNACVVTPLGIQVFYRDESQGILLGAYKFNNSSRWSYELVDGDRKTDGRTTGDVAFHLAAGFDGKKTYVLYDSVLVINQRKEATSGAIRLATRNEIDPSKWAFRTLEESGEALAMTGYDVALSVTTKGAFAMWLGASSTSIPKPNQIRTAVIAPTLNIKTYDTSKFGTPNRWMRTTANSALFNCEDRLCSIDYATKKISLVSASSAINGTSGRWLTLDGKTIVIANINGNLALARP
;
A
#
# COMPACT_ATOMS: atom_id res chain seq x y z
N MET A 1 -29.58 7.40 5.80
CA MET A 1 -29.85 8.83 6.04
C MET A 1 -30.93 8.94 7.11
N LEU A 2 -30.74 9.78 8.13
CA LEU A 2 -31.73 10.04 9.18
C LEU A 2 -32.16 11.50 9.04
N ILE A 3 -33.43 11.77 8.74
CA ILE A 3 -33.96 13.14 8.61
C ILE A 3 -34.59 13.54 9.94
N ASN A 4 -34.15 14.66 10.52
CA ASN A 4 -34.72 15.21 11.75
C ASN A 4 -35.40 16.56 11.46
N VAL A 5 -36.69 16.66 11.77
CA VAL A 5 -37.49 17.87 11.50
C VAL A 5 -37.57 18.72 12.75
N SER A 6 -36.72 19.74 12.82
CA SER A 6 -36.62 20.67 13.97
C SER A 6 -37.33 22.01 13.74
N ALA A 7 -37.74 22.30 12.49
CA ALA A 7 -38.38 23.55 12.11
C ALA A 7 -39.84 23.66 12.59
N ARG A 8 -40.18 24.84 13.13
CA ARG A 8 -41.53 25.18 13.60
C ARG A 8 -42.33 25.84 12.47
N ALA A 9 -43.00 25.02 11.64
CA ALA A 9 -43.92 25.47 10.60
C ALA A 9 -45.26 24.74 10.70
N ALA A 10 -46.28 25.26 10.02
CA ALA A 10 -47.55 24.57 9.84
C ALA A 10 -47.34 23.46 8.79
N TRP A 11 -47.13 22.23 9.25
CA TRP A 11 -46.82 21.09 8.39
C TRP A 11 -48.08 20.33 7.98
N ASN A 12 -48.29 20.13 6.67
CA ASN A 12 -49.14 19.04 6.22
C ASN A 12 -48.38 17.72 6.37
N ARG A 13 -48.76 16.95 7.40
CA ARG A 13 -48.20 15.61 7.71
C ARG A 13 -49.06 14.46 7.21
N ARG A 14 -50.19 14.76 6.57
CA ARG A 14 -51.20 13.77 6.17
C ARG A 14 -50.74 12.95 4.95
N GLY A 15 -49.84 13.51 4.14
CA GLY A 15 -49.32 12.84 2.94
C GLY A 15 -50.35 12.70 1.81
N ASP A 16 -51.40 13.52 1.85
CA ASP A 16 -52.51 13.55 0.89
C ASP A 16 -52.19 14.38 -0.36
N GLY A 17 -51.07 15.12 -0.38
CA GLY A 17 -50.72 16.03 -1.47
C GLY A 17 -51.65 17.24 -1.57
N ALA A 18 -52.37 17.57 -0.49
CA ALA A 18 -53.33 18.66 -0.43
C ALA A 18 -53.12 19.53 0.83
N PRO A 19 -51.96 20.22 0.96
CA PRO A 19 -51.77 21.22 2.00
C PRO A 19 -52.78 22.37 1.84
N THR A 20 -53.24 22.95 2.94
CA THR A 20 -53.95 24.23 2.87
C THR A 20 -53.00 25.36 2.44
N ALA A 21 -53.53 26.51 2.03
CA ALA A 21 -52.73 27.69 1.67
C ALA A 21 -51.84 28.27 2.80
N ARG A 22 -51.84 27.65 3.99
CA ARG A 22 -50.99 28.01 5.14
C ARG A 22 -50.10 26.87 5.61
N GLU A 23 -50.20 25.69 4.98
CA GLU A 23 -49.41 24.52 5.33
C GLU A 23 -48.30 24.29 4.30
N TYR A 24 -47.14 23.84 4.76
CA TYR A 24 -46.08 23.31 3.91
C TYR A 24 -46.20 21.79 3.83
N ASP A 25 -46.09 21.22 2.64
CA ASP A 25 -46.15 19.77 2.46
C ASP A 25 -44.85 19.10 2.92
N LEU A 26 -44.93 18.31 4.00
CA LEU A 26 -43.75 17.70 4.62
C LEU A 26 -43.05 16.70 3.70
N LYS A 27 -43.82 15.99 2.85
CA LYS A 27 -43.27 15.04 1.89
C LYS A 27 -42.44 15.75 0.82
N SER A 28 -42.91 16.90 0.34
CA SER A 28 -42.22 17.75 -0.63
C SER A 28 -40.90 18.27 -0.08
N VAL A 29 -40.88 18.75 1.18
CA VAL A 29 -39.64 19.11 1.88
C VAL A 29 -38.68 17.92 1.96
N PHE A 30 -39.15 16.72 2.29
CA PHE A 30 -38.26 15.56 2.36
C PHE A 30 -37.61 15.21 1.02
N ILE A 31 -38.34 15.35 -0.10
CA ILE A 31 -37.78 15.11 -1.43
C ILE A 31 -36.66 16.13 -1.72
N HIS A 32 -36.88 17.40 -1.38
CA HIS A 32 -35.88 18.46 -1.50
C HIS A 32 -34.63 18.17 -0.63
N GLU A 33 -34.82 17.90 0.66
CA GLU A 33 -33.73 17.59 1.59
C GLU A 33 -32.97 16.30 1.22
N MET A 34 -33.66 15.32 0.62
CA MET A 34 -33.02 14.15 0.04
C MET A 34 -32.11 14.52 -1.14
N GLY A 35 -32.47 15.53 -1.93
CA GLY A 35 -31.60 16.09 -2.98
C GLY A 35 -30.26 16.55 -2.39
N HIS A 36 -30.29 17.41 -1.37
CA HIS A 36 -29.08 17.83 -0.68
C HIS A 36 -28.34 16.65 -0.04
N GLY A 37 -29.04 15.76 0.67
CA GLY A 37 -28.44 14.57 1.30
C GLY A 37 -27.75 13.61 0.32
N LEU A 38 -28.11 13.69 -0.98
CA LEU A 38 -27.50 12.90 -2.07
C LEU A 38 -26.42 13.67 -2.85
N GLY A 39 -26.07 14.89 -2.45
CA GLY A 39 -24.95 15.64 -3.01
C GLY A 39 -25.33 16.80 -3.92
N PHE A 40 -26.60 17.21 -3.99
CA PHE A 40 -27.00 18.47 -4.63
C PHE A 40 -26.64 19.65 -3.72
N LEU A 41 -25.35 19.88 -3.49
CA LEU A 41 -24.89 21.03 -2.70
C LEU A 41 -23.46 21.40 -3.07
N SER A 42 -23.15 22.67 -2.90
CA SER A 42 -21.79 23.18 -2.80
C SER A 42 -21.40 23.36 -1.33
N ASN A 43 -20.10 23.26 -1.05
CA ASN A 43 -19.51 23.61 0.26
C ASN A 43 -18.88 25.01 0.23
N ASP A 44 -19.45 25.91 -0.56
CA ASP A 44 -18.97 27.26 -0.69
C ASP A 44 -19.30 28.11 0.54
N VAL A 45 -18.45 29.09 0.81
CA VAL A 45 -18.60 30.08 1.86
C VAL A 45 -18.22 31.43 1.28
N TYR A 46 -18.94 32.47 1.69
CA TYR A 46 -18.64 33.85 1.33
C TYR A 46 -18.51 34.71 2.60
N ASP A 47 -17.47 35.53 2.64
CA ASP A 47 -17.23 36.52 3.70
C ASP A 47 -17.66 37.90 3.21
N ASP A 48 -18.75 38.42 3.77
CA ASP A 48 -19.30 39.74 3.44
C ASP A 48 -18.34 40.90 3.73
N PHE A 49 -17.45 40.76 4.73
CA PHE A 49 -16.53 41.81 5.14
C PHE A 49 -15.34 41.92 4.17
N SER A 50 -14.72 40.79 3.85
CA SER A 50 -13.54 40.77 2.98
C SER A 50 -13.88 40.63 1.49
N GLY A 51 -15.08 40.15 1.17
CA GLY A 51 -15.52 39.84 -0.19
C GLY A 51 -14.92 38.56 -0.77
N PHE A 52 -14.27 37.74 0.06
CA PHE A 52 -13.68 36.47 -0.35
C PHE A 52 -14.72 35.37 -0.39
N GLY A 53 -14.66 34.56 -1.45
CA GLY A 53 -15.32 33.26 -1.50
C GLY A 53 -14.31 32.15 -1.25
N SER A 54 -14.74 31.04 -0.66
CA SER A 54 -13.91 29.86 -0.42
C SER A 54 -14.71 28.58 -0.60
N ILE A 55 -14.09 27.59 -1.24
CA ILE A 55 -14.51 26.19 -1.28
C ILE A 55 -13.30 25.35 -0.84
N GLU A 56 -13.31 24.85 0.39
CA GLU A 56 -12.20 24.04 0.91
C GLU A 56 -12.25 22.60 0.40
N GLN A 57 -13.47 22.04 0.30
CA GLN A 57 -13.72 20.70 -0.21
C GLN A 57 -14.78 20.74 -1.31
N PRO A 58 -14.36 20.89 -2.58
CA PRO A 58 -15.30 20.91 -3.69
C PRO A 58 -16.09 19.60 -3.76
N THR A 59 -17.38 19.72 -3.94
CA THR A 59 -18.28 18.59 -4.18
C THR A 59 -18.33 18.26 -5.67
N PRO A 60 -18.88 17.10 -6.07
CA PRO A 60 -19.18 16.83 -7.48
C PRO A 60 -20.05 17.94 -8.11
N PHE A 61 -20.95 18.57 -7.35
CA PHE A 61 -21.80 19.67 -7.81
C PHE A 61 -20.96 20.86 -8.32
N ASP A 62 -19.91 21.25 -7.59
CA ASP A 62 -19.02 22.36 -7.95
C ASP A 62 -18.28 22.15 -9.28
N ALA A 63 -18.08 20.89 -9.68
CA ALA A 63 -17.45 20.55 -10.94
C ALA A 63 -18.40 20.69 -12.15
N PHE A 64 -19.70 20.83 -11.92
CA PHE A 64 -20.71 21.07 -12.96
C PHE A 64 -21.28 22.49 -12.92
N ALA A 65 -21.17 23.21 -11.81
CA ALA A 65 -21.45 24.64 -11.76
C ALA A 65 -20.39 25.42 -12.55
N GLN A 66 -20.81 26.25 -13.50
CA GLN A 66 -19.94 27.05 -14.35
C GLN A 66 -20.31 28.53 -14.29
N THR A 67 -19.31 29.38 -14.28
CA THR A 67 -19.46 30.80 -14.54
C THR A 67 -19.88 31.05 -16.00
N SER A 68 -20.34 32.27 -16.28
CA SER A 68 -20.80 32.66 -17.63
C SER A 68 -19.73 32.49 -18.72
N ASP A 69 -18.44 32.55 -18.38
CA ASP A 69 -17.33 32.35 -19.31
C ASP A 69 -16.96 30.86 -19.52
N GLY A 70 -17.68 29.95 -18.86
CA GLY A 70 -17.51 28.49 -18.98
C GLY A 70 -16.52 27.88 -17.98
N ARG A 71 -15.86 28.67 -17.13
CA ARG A 71 -15.00 28.13 -16.06
C ARG A 71 -15.83 27.44 -14.99
N ARG A 72 -15.39 26.26 -14.55
CA ARG A 72 -16.04 25.52 -13.46
C ARG A 72 -15.75 26.20 -12.12
N LEU A 73 -16.74 26.19 -11.24
CA LEU A 73 -16.63 26.76 -9.91
C LEU A 73 -15.50 26.08 -9.11
N ALA A 74 -15.39 24.75 -9.21
CA ALA A 74 -14.34 23.94 -8.57
C ALA A 74 -12.89 24.26 -9.02
N ASP A 75 -12.71 24.96 -10.15
CA ASP A 75 -11.39 25.32 -10.69
C ASP A 75 -10.94 26.73 -10.28
N LEU A 76 -11.82 27.55 -9.68
CA LEU A 76 -11.46 28.91 -9.27
C LEU A 76 -10.52 28.90 -8.05
N PRO A 77 -9.59 29.88 -7.94
CA PRO A 77 -8.76 30.03 -6.75
C PRO A 77 -9.58 30.15 -5.46
N SER A 78 -9.18 29.45 -4.40
CA SER A 78 -9.89 29.38 -3.13
C SER A 78 -8.90 29.45 -1.96
N PRO A 79 -9.06 30.37 -0.99
CA PRO A 79 -10.02 31.48 -0.97
C PRO A 79 -9.64 32.59 -1.97
N SER A 80 -10.61 33.27 -2.59
CA SER A 80 -10.33 34.43 -3.44
C SER A 80 -11.50 35.42 -3.60
N ILE A 81 -11.18 36.67 -3.93
CA ILE A 81 -12.17 37.70 -4.32
C ILE A 81 -12.87 37.30 -5.63
N GLU A 82 -12.17 36.62 -6.54
CA GLU A 82 -12.74 36.14 -7.79
C GLU A 82 -13.84 35.12 -7.54
N LEU A 83 -13.59 34.13 -6.69
CA LEU A 83 -14.60 33.16 -6.27
C LEU A 83 -15.76 33.88 -5.57
N GLY A 84 -15.49 34.84 -4.67
CA GLY A 84 -16.54 35.63 -4.01
C GLY A 84 -17.41 36.46 -4.95
N LYS A 85 -16.90 36.85 -6.13
CA LYS A 85 -17.72 37.44 -7.20
C LYS A 85 -18.53 36.40 -7.96
N ALA A 86 -17.94 35.23 -8.25
CA ALA A 86 -18.60 34.14 -8.94
C ALA A 86 -19.81 33.60 -8.16
N LEU A 87 -19.71 33.48 -6.83
CA LEU A 87 -20.81 33.04 -5.95
C LEU A 87 -22.02 34.01 -5.95
N ARG A 88 -21.84 35.24 -6.43
CA ARG A 88 -22.86 36.31 -6.49
C ARG A 88 -23.16 36.78 -7.91
N SER A 89 -22.77 35.97 -8.89
CA SER A 89 -22.98 36.20 -10.31
C SER A 89 -23.62 34.95 -10.93
N PRO A 90 -24.32 35.07 -12.08
CA PRO A 90 -24.96 33.94 -12.71
C PRO A 90 -24.02 32.74 -12.92
N LEU A 91 -24.39 31.63 -12.28
CA LEU A 91 -23.80 30.31 -12.50
C LEU A 91 -24.77 29.40 -13.24
N TYR A 92 -24.22 28.50 -14.04
CA TYR A 92 -24.96 27.61 -14.92
C TYR A 92 -24.52 26.17 -14.71
N TRP A 93 -25.47 25.24 -14.75
CA TRP A 93 -25.16 23.82 -14.74
C TRP A 93 -24.69 23.34 -16.12
N ALA A 94 -23.57 22.63 -16.17
CA ALA A 94 -22.90 22.24 -17.40
C ALA A 94 -23.00 20.75 -17.75
N GLY A 95 -23.85 19.99 -17.05
CA GLY A 95 -24.05 18.57 -17.33
C GLY A 95 -24.96 18.33 -18.53
N GLU A 96 -24.53 17.44 -19.44
CA GLU A 96 -25.20 17.20 -20.71
C GLU A 96 -26.64 16.69 -20.54
N LYS A 97 -26.90 15.87 -19.51
CA LYS A 97 -28.24 15.30 -19.29
C LYS A 97 -29.20 16.37 -18.79
N ALA A 98 -28.77 17.20 -17.85
CA ALA A 98 -29.59 18.29 -17.34
C ALA A 98 -29.82 19.39 -18.40
N ILE A 99 -28.83 19.67 -19.23
CA ILE A 99 -29.01 20.55 -20.41
C ILE A 99 -30.09 19.99 -21.33
N ALA A 100 -30.05 18.69 -21.64
CA ALA A 100 -31.07 18.05 -22.47
C ALA A 100 -32.46 18.07 -21.81
N ALA A 101 -32.54 17.81 -20.50
CA ALA A 101 -33.78 17.89 -19.74
C ALA A 101 -34.38 19.30 -19.70
N ASN A 102 -33.52 20.32 -19.70
CA ASN A 102 -33.90 21.74 -19.70
C ASN A 102 -33.99 22.32 -21.13
N GLY A 103 -34.46 21.55 -22.10
CA GLY A 103 -34.72 22.02 -23.46
C GLY A 103 -33.48 22.43 -24.26
N GLY A 104 -32.31 21.90 -23.92
CA GLY A 104 -31.03 22.24 -24.55
C GLY A 104 -30.35 23.49 -23.97
N VAL A 105 -30.91 24.08 -22.92
CA VAL A 105 -30.36 25.28 -22.27
C VAL A 105 -29.72 24.89 -20.94
N LYS A 106 -28.54 25.45 -20.63
CA LYS A 106 -27.91 25.24 -19.31
C LYS A 106 -28.83 25.73 -18.19
N PRO A 107 -29.19 24.87 -17.21
CA PRO A 107 -29.96 25.30 -16.05
C PRO A 107 -29.25 26.43 -15.31
N LEU A 108 -29.99 27.50 -15.00
CA LEU A 108 -29.49 28.62 -14.20
C LEU A 108 -29.54 28.24 -12.72
N LEU A 109 -28.44 28.46 -12.00
CA LEU A 109 -28.34 28.23 -10.56
C LEU A 109 -28.70 29.50 -9.80
N TYR A 110 -29.31 29.33 -8.63
CA TYR A 110 -29.68 30.42 -7.73
C TYR A 110 -28.43 31.10 -7.18
N THR A 111 -28.14 32.29 -7.68
CA THR A 111 -26.93 33.06 -7.35
C THR A 111 -27.29 34.54 -7.18
N PRO A 112 -28.07 34.88 -6.13
CA PRO A 112 -28.47 36.27 -5.87
C PRO A 112 -27.26 37.19 -5.66
N THR A 113 -27.46 38.50 -5.89
CA THR A 113 -26.39 39.51 -5.72
C THR A 113 -25.92 39.63 -4.28
N ALA A 114 -26.83 39.41 -3.32
CA ALA A 114 -26.50 39.22 -1.92
C ALA A 114 -26.36 37.71 -1.69
N TYR A 115 -25.23 37.28 -1.15
CA TYR A 115 -24.99 35.87 -0.90
C TYR A 115 -25.89 35.38 0.24
N GLU A 116 -26.57 34.26 0.04
CA GLU A 116 -27.49 33.66 1.01
C GLU A 116 -26.93 32.32 1.47
N VAL A 117 -26.46 32.29 2.71
CA VAL A 117 -25.89 31.08 3.33
C VAL A 117 -26.91 29.95 3.30
N GLY A 118 -26.52 28.81 2.73
CA GLY A 118 -27.36 27.62 2.61
C GLY A 118 -28.25 27.60 1.36
N SER A 119 -28.38 28.72 0.64
CA SER A 119 -29.23 28.81 -0.56
C SER A 119 -28.45 29.06 -1.84
N SER A 120 -27.50 30.00 -1.81
CA SER A 120 -26.72 30.38 -2.99
C SER A 120 -25.94 29.18 -3.56
N VAL A 121 -25.83 29.11 -4.89
CA VAL A 121 -25.20 28.06 -5.70
C VAL A 121 -25.90 26.70 -5.64
N SER A 122 -26.33 26.26 -4.47
CA SER A 122 -26.85 24.92 -4.19
C SER A 122 -28.31 24.70 -4.60
N HIS A 123 -28.89 25.62 -5.39
CA HIS A 123 -30.28 25.57 -5.85
C HIS A 123 -30.39 25.98 -7.32
N LEU A 124 -31.51 25.61 -7.94
CA LEU A 124 -31.96 26.15 -9.22
C LEU A 124 -32.53 27.56 -9.02
N ASP A 125 -32.39 28.41 -10.02
CA ASP A 125 -32.89 29.80 -9.96
C ASP A 125 -34.38 29.87 -9.65
N GLU A 126 -34.73 30.53 -8.55
CA GLU A 126 -36.11 30.67 -8.08
C GLU A 126 -37.02 31.24 -9.17
N LYS A 127 -36.64 32.37 -9.77
CA LYS A 127 -37.50 33.09 -10.71
C LYS A 127 -37.81 32.26 -11.96
N LEU A 128 -36.83 31.49 -12.44
CA LEU A 128 -36.98 30.67 -13.64
C LEU A 128 -37.76 29.38 -13.36
N PHE A 129 -37.57 28.77 -12.19
CA PHE A 129 -38.05 27.42 -11.91
C PHE A 129 -39.22 27.32 -10.93
N THR A 130 -39.62 28.37 -10.21
CA THR A 130 -40.72 28.30 -9.21
C THR A 130 -42.04 27.76 -9.80
N ASN A 131 -42.34 28.07 -11.06
CA ASN A 131 -43.55 27.59 -11.76
C ASN A 131 -43.29 26.42 -12.73
N ALA A 132 -42.17 25.70 -12.57
CA ALA A 132 -41.77 24.60 -13.46
C ALA A 132 -42.35 23.23 -13.04
N GLY A 133 -43.29 23.20 -12.10
CA GLY A 133 -43.95 21.98 -11.66
C GLY A 133 -42.98 21.08 -10.88
N SER A 134 -42.77 19.84 -11.35
CA SER A 134 -41.86 18.92 -10.65
C SER A 134 -40.39 19.35 -10.70
N ASP A 135 -40.00 20.25 -11.60
CA ASP A 135 -38.63 20.76 -11.68
C ASP A 135 -38.36 21.93 -10.71
N SER A 136 -39.40 22.41 -10.00
CA SER A 136 -39.26 23.39 -8.91
C SER A 136 -38.62 22.78 -7.65
N VAL A 137 -38.46 21.46 -7.57
CA VAL A 137 -38.06 20.75 -6.33
C VAL A 137 -36.79 21.31 -5.68
N MET A 138 -35.81 21.78 -6.46
CA MET A 138 -34.55 22.35 -5.95
C MET A 138 -34.47 23.88 -6.09
N THR A 139 -35.59 24.61 -6.13
CA THR A 139 -35.57 26.06 -5.88
C THR A 139 -35.35 26.33 -4.38
N PRO A 140 -34.75 27.47 -4.01
CA PRO A 140 -34.41 27.76 -2.61
C PRO A 140 -35.62 28.04 -1.71
N ASN A 141 -36.75 28.47 -2.28
CA ASN A 141 -37.98 28.71 -1.53
C ASN A 141 -39.01 27.63 -1.86
N LEU A 142 -39.64 27.11 -0.81
CA LEU A 142 -40.85 26.29 -0.91
C LEU A 142 -41.99 27.11 -0.34
N ASP A 143 -43.00 27.42 -1.15
CA ASP A 143 -44.15 28.22 -0.72
C ASP A 143 -45.22 27.37 0.00
N ALA A 144 -46.01 28.01 0.87
CA ALA A 144 -47.14 27.35 1.50
C ALA A 144 -48.18 26.93 0.45
N GLY A 145 -48.59 25.66 0.47
CA GLY A 145 -49.47 25.09 -0.55
C GLY A 145 -48.75 24.41 -1.72
N GLU A 146 -47.42 24.54 -1.84
CA GLU A 146 -46.64 23.90 -2.89
C GLU A 146 -46.45 22.39 -2.64
N VAL A 147 -46.54 21.57 -3.70
CA VAL A 147 -46.49 20.10 -3.62
C VAL A 147 -45.69 19.51 -4.77
N PHE A 148 -44.76 18.61 -4.44
CA PHE A 148 -43.98 17.83 -5.39
C PHE A 148 -44.36 16.36 -5.36
N ALA A 149 -44.81 15.83 -6.50
CA ALA A 149 -45.13 14.41 -6.63
C ALA A 149 -43.87 13.50 -6.61
N GLY A 150 -42.71 14.07 -6.92
CA GLY A 150 -41.42 13.41 -7.03
C GLY A 150 -40.31 14.43 -7.39
N PRO A 151 -39.06 13.98 -7.57
CA PRO A 151 -37.91 14.87 -7.76
C PRO A 151 -37.91 15.68 -9.08
N GLY A 152 -38.73 15.31 -10.06
CA GLY A 152 -38.73 15.92 -11.38
C GLY A 152 -37.60 15.44 -12.30
N PRO A 153 -37.76 15.57 -13.63
CA PRO A 153 -36.75 15.14 -14.59
C PRO A 153 -35.43 15.93 -14.49
N LEU A 154 -35.46 17.22 -14.15
CA LEU A 154 -34.25 18.05 -14.11
C LEU A 154 -33.32 17.67 -12.96
N LEU A 155 -33.85 17.52 -11.74
CA LEU A 155 -33.08 17.04 -10.58
C LEU A 155 -32.47 15.66 -10.85
N LEU A 156 -33.26 14.72 -11.40
CA LEU A 156 -32.76 13.38 -11.75
C LEU A 156 -31.64 13.43 -12.81
N ALA A 157 -31.74 14.34 -13.77
CA ALA A 157 -30.72 14.54 -14.79
C ALA A 157 -29.42 15.11 -14.21
N MET A 158 -29.51 16.13 -13.34
CA MET A 158 -28.34 16.71 -12.64
C MET A 158 -27.68 15.66 -11.72
N MET A 159 -28.47 14.85 -11.02
CA MET A 159 -27.97 13.71 -10.23
C MET A 159 -27.27 12.64 -11.09
N ALA A 160 -27.77 12.42 -12.31
CA ALA A 160 -27.12 11.52 -13.25
C ALA A 160 -25.82 12.10 -13.82
N ASP A 161 -25.77 13.42 -14.05
CA ASP A 161 -24.56 14.14 -14.47
C ASP A 161 -23.47 14.03 -13.39
N MET A 162 -23.78 14.24 -12.11
CA MET A 162 -22.81 14.13 -11.00
C MET A 162 -22.20 12.74 -10.81
N ARG A 163 -22.78 11.70 -11.43
CA ARG A 163 -22.20 10.35 -11.49
C ARG A 163 -21.30 10.11 -12.69
N SER A 164 -21.11 11.11 -13.53
CA SER A 164 -20.28 11.08 -14.73
C SER A 164 -19.07 12.01 -14.60
N LYS A 165 -18.13 11.91 -15.54
CA LYS A 165 -16.98 12.81 -15.57
C LYS A 165 -17.47 14.24 -15.87
N PRO A 166 -17.11 15.26 -15.07
CA PRO A 166 -17.51 16.63 -15.34
C PRO A 166 -16.94 17.15 -16.67
N PRO A 167 -17.55 18.18 -17.26
CA PRO A 167 -17.01 18.86 -18.44
C PRO A 167 -15.55 19.26 -18.22
N VAL A 168 -14.76 19.26 -19.29
CA VAL A 168 -13.34 19.66 -19.22
C VAL A 168 -13.27 21.12 -18.78
N GLY A 169 -12.44 21.40 -17.77
CA GLY A 169 -12.22 22.77 -17.32
C GLY A 169 -11.43 23.57 -18.35
N ILE A 170 -11.51 24.89 -18.26
CA ILE A 170 -10.76 25.79 -19.15
C ILE A 170 -9.48 26.21 -18.44
N ALA A 171 -8.35 26.09 -19.13
CA ALA A 171 -7.08 26.61 -18.62
C ALA A 171 -7.12 28.14 -18.58
N VAL A 172 -6.82 28.72 -17.40
CA VAL A 172 -6.78 30.19 -17.22
C VAL A 172 -5.37 30.75 -17.15
N GLU A 173 -4.38 29.89 -16.94
CA GLU A 173 -2.98 30.26 -16.81
C GLU A 173 -2.07 29.13 -17.33
N LEU A 174 -0.79 29.44 -17.57
CA LEU A 174 0.19 28.40 -17.88
C LEU A 174 0.39 27.47 -16.68
N PRO A 175 0.67 26.17 -16.90
CA PRO A 175 1.02 25.29 -15.80
C PRO A 175 2.33 25.75 -15.15
N GLN A 176 2.43 25.63 -13.84
CA GLN A 176 3.72 25.74 -13.16
C GLN A 176 4.59 24.52 -13.46
N ALA A 177 5.89 24.59 -13.14
CA ALA A 177 6.78 23.45 -13.26
C ALA A 177 6.27 22.26 -12.42
N VAL A 178 6.51 21.04 -12.93
CA VAL A 178 6.26 19.83 -12.14
C VAL A 178 7.15 19.81 -10.90
N ARG A 179 6.70 19.13 -9.85
CA ARG A 179 7.42 19.04 -8.57
C ARG A 179 8.12 17.70 -8.44
N ASN A 180 9.17 17.64 -7.61
CA ASN A 180 9.90 16.41 -7.28
C ASN A 180 10.29 15.52 -8.49
N PRO A 181 10.91 16.08 -9.55
CA PRO A 181 11.31 15.29 -10.72
C PRO A 181 12.39 14.27 -10.33
N GLN A 182 12.16 13.00 -10.66
CA GLN A 182 13.06 11.90 -10.37
C GLN A 182 13.23 11.01 -11.60
N ALA A 183 14.42 10.42 -11.74
CA ALA A 183 14.67 9.35 -12.68
C ALA A 183 15.23 8.16 -11.91
N ILE A 184 14.67 6.98 -12.17
CA ILE A 184 15.05 5.72 -11.54
C ILE A 184 15.72 4.83 -12.59
N ILE A 185 16.88 4.28 -12.23
CA ILE A 185 17.70 3.41 -13.09
C ILE A 185 16.93 2.13 -13.44
N GLY A 186 16.89 1.77 -14.72
CA GLY A 186 16.36 0.51 -15.24
C GLY A 186 17.28 -0.18 -16.23
N GLU A 187 16.86 -1.34 -16.72
CA GLU A 187 17.53 -2.06 -17.81
C GLU A 187 17.18 -1.42 -19.14
N SER A 188 18.19 -0.85 -19.81
CA SER A 188 18.03 -0.16 -21.10
C SER A 188 16.88 0.87 -21.06
N SER A 189 16.61 1.42 -19.87
CA SER A 189 15.43 2.21 -19.55
C SER A 189 15.64 3.07 -18.31
N ALA A 190 14.74 4.03 -18.11
CA ALA A 190 14.61 4.80 -16.88
C ALA A 190 13.12 5.03 -16.57
N ILE A 191 12.74 4.94 -15.30
CA ILE A 191 11.39 5.32 -14.84
C ILE A 191 11.47 6.78 -14.40
N VAL A 192 10.80 7.67 -15.13
CA VAL A 192 10.75 9.11 -14.82
C VAL A 192 9.49 9.40 -14.02
N LYS A 193 9.63 10.11 -12.92
CA LYS A 193 8.57 10.42 -11.95
C LYS A 193 8.56 11.90 -11.62
N TRP A 194 7.39 12.41 -11.34
CA TRP A 194 7.16 13.77 -10.88
C TRP A 194 5.80 13.86 -10.20
N ASP A 195 5.64 14.88 -9.36
CA ASP A 195 4.37 15.33 -8.83
C ASP A 195 3.79 16.43 -9.72
N ALA A 196 2.46 16.49 -9.81
CA ALA A 196 1.79 17.53 -10.58
C ALA A 196 2.14 18.95 -10.04
N PRO A 197 2.13 19.97 -10.91
CA PRO A 197 2.25 21.37 -10.53
C PRO A 197 1.26 21.77 -9.42
N ALA A 198 1.62 22.75 -8.61
CA ALA A 198 0.75 23.20 -7.50
C ALA A 198 -0.58 23.78 -8.01
N ASN A 199 -0.56 24.42 -9.17
CA ASN A 199 -1.74 25.00 -9.82
C ASN A 199 -2.47 24.02 -10.78
N LEU A 200 -2.39 22.71 -10.53
CA LEU A 200 -3.02 21.67 -11.38
C LEU A 200 -4.51 21.96 -11.69
N ARG A 201 -5.27 22.50 -10.73
CA ARG A 201 -6.70 22.80 -10.88
C ARG A 201 -6.95 23.97 -11.82
N THR A 202 -6.27 25.10 -11.67
CA THR A 202 -6.47 26.27 -12.54
C THR A 202 -5.81 26.10 -13.91
N ALA A 203 -4.70 25.36 -13.98
CA ALA A 203 -3.95 25.13 -15.21
C ALA A 203 -4.59 24.09 -16.15
N GLN A 204 -5.48 23.22 -15.67
CA GLN A 204 -6.14 22.17 -16.47
C GLN A 204 -5.14 21.40 -17.36
N ILE A 205 -4.18 20.73 -16.73
CA ILE A 205 -3.08 20.04 -17.43
C ILE A 205 -3.65 18.96 -18.34
N THR A 206 -3.25 19.00 -19.61
CA THR A 206 -3.69 18.07 -20.66
C THR A 206 -2.68 16.96 -20.89
N ALA A 207 -1.38 17.25 -20.78
CA ALA A 207 -0.29 16.30 -20.95
C ALA A 207 0.99 16.82 -20.28
N TYR A 208 1.95 15.92 -20.12
CA TYR A 208 3.33 16.19 -19.79
C TYR A 208 4.23 15.78 -20.96
N THR A 209 5.27 16.54 -21.24
CA THR A 209 6.30 16.17 -22.21
C THR A 209 7.60 15.89 -21.46
N VAL A 210 8.12 14.67 -21.61
CA VAL A 210 9.43 14.26 -21.06
C VAL A 210 10.44 14.21 -22.19
N LYS A 211 11.48 15.05 -22.09
CA LYS A 211 12.58 15.14 -23.05
C LYS A 211 13.84 14.50 -22.50
N ASN A 212 14.42 13.60 -23.27
CA ASN A 212 15.77 13.09 -23.04
C ASN A 212 16.78 14.18 -23.46
N LEU A 213 17.46 14.80 -22.49
CA LEU A 213 18.39 15.90 -22.76
C LEU A 213 19.66 15.47 -23.51
N ARG A 214 19.97 14.17 -23.55
CA ARG A 214 21.11 13.66 -24.31
C ARG A 214 20.76 13.44 -25.79
N THR A 215 19.60 12.86 -26.09
CA THR A 215 19.24 12.47 -27.46
C THR A 215 18.30 13.47 -28.15
N GLY A 216 17.67 14.36 -27.39
CA GLY A 216 16.61 15.25 -27.87
C GLY A 216 15.25 14.57 -28.05
N ALA A 217 15.15 13.25 -27.83
CA ALA A 217 13.90 12.51 -27.99
C ALA A 217 12.87 12.92 -26.93
N GLU A 218 11.61 13.05 -27.34
CA GLU A 218 10.51 13.47 -26.49
C GLU A 218 9.44 12.38 -26.42
N LYS A 219 8.79 12.25 -25.26
CA LYS A 219 7.67 11.34 -25.03
C LYS A 219 6.61 12.03 -24.19
N SER A 220 5.37 12.02 -24.67
CA SER A 220 4.23 12.59 -23.95
C SER A 220 3.56 11.57 -23.05
N SER A 221 2.99 12.03 -21.94
CA SER A 221 2.19 11.23 -21.01
C SER A 221 1.10 12.07 -20.36
N THR A 222 -0.03 11.48 -20.00
CA THR A 222 -1.07 12.14 -19.18
C THR A 222 -0.88 11.85 -17.69
N THR A 223 -0.01 10.89 -17.36
CA THR A 223 0.22 10.42 -15.99
C THR A 223 1.71 10.27 -15.67
N SER A 224 2.01 10.18 -14.38
CA SER A 224 3.32 9.87 -13.79
C SER A 224 3.15 8.62 -12.92
N PRO A 225 4.09 7.65 -12.89
CA PRO A 225 5.38 7.59 -13.61
C PRO A 225 5.29 7.35 -15.12
N LEU A 226 6.38 7.64 -15.84
CA LEU A 226 6.58 7.31 -17.25
C LEU A 226 7.84 6.46 -17.46
N LEU A 227 7.70 5.30 -18.12
CA LEU A 227 8.83 4.48 -18.54
C LEU A 227 9.42 4.99 -19.87
N ILE A 228 10.71 5.32 -19.85
CA ILE A 228 11.52 5.62 -21.04
C ILE A 228 12.38 4.40 -21.37
N THR A 229 12.24 3.84 -22.57
CA THR A 229 12.94 2.64 -23.04
C THR A 229 13.96 2.96 -24.15
N GLY A 230 14.75 1.98 -24.57
CA GLY A 230 15.72 2.14 -25.67
C GLY A 230 17.00 2.90 -25.29
N LEU A 231 17.26 3.06 -23.99
CA LEU A 231 18.47 3.70 -23.50
C LEU A 231 19.65 2.73 -23.56
N LYS A 232 20.86 3.25 -23.76
CA LYS A 232 22.08 2.43 -23.75
C LYS A 232 22.58 2.26 -22.31
N ASN A 233 22.75 1.02 -21.87
CA ASN A 233 23.35 0.74 -20.57
C ASN A 233 24.78 1.31 -20.49
N GLY A 234 25.14 1.84 -19.32
CA GLY A 234 26.42 2.51 -19.07
C GLY A 234 26.52 3.94 -19.61
N THR A 235 25.46 4.47 -20.24
CA THR A 235 25.42 5.87 -20.70
C THR A 235 24.57 6.72 -19.75
N SER A 236 25.05 7.91 -19.36
CA SER A 236 24.34 8.77 -18.42
C SER A 236 23.27 9.63 -19.10
N TYR A 237 22.06 9.67 -18.56
CA TYR A 237 20.92 10.44 -19.09
C TYR A 237 20.34 11.38 -18.02
N THR A 238 19.76 12.47 -18.50
CA THR A 238 18.97 13.44 -17.72
C THR A 238 17.69 13.73 -18.50
N PHE A 239 16.59 13.90 -17.78
CA PHE A 239 15.29 14.17 -18.39
C PHE A 239 14.78 15.54 -17.97
N SER A 240 14.18 16.25 -18.91
CA SER A 240 13.43 17.49 -18.67
C SER A 240 11.94 17.20 -18.80
N ILE A 241 11.13 17.68 -17.86
CA ILE A 241 9.69 17.50 -17.85
C ILE A 241 9.03 18.89 -17.90
N VAL A 242 8.07 19.05 -18.81
CA VAL A 242 7.16 20.21 -18.86
C VAL A 242 5.72 19.72 -18.76
N ALA A 243 4.87 20.49 -18.09
CA ALA A 243 3.43 20.32 -18.10
C ALA A 243 2.81 21.20 -19.18
N ASN A 244 1.79 20.71 -19.87
CA ASN A 244 1.15 21.38 -21.01
C ASN A 244 -0.35 21.53 -20.82
N ASN A 245 -0.89 22.66 -21.27
CA ASN A 245 -2.32 22.90 -21.43
C ASN A 245 -2.59 23.63 -22.76
N SER A 246 -3.82 24.09 -22.96
CA SER A 246 -4.22 24.81 -24.17
C SER A 246 -3.55 26.18 -24.35
N LEU A 247 -2.97 26.76 -23.29
CA LEU A 247 -2.29 28.05 -23.33
C LEU A 247 -0.78 27.93 -23.61
N GLY A 248 -0.19 26.76 -23.32
CA GLY A 248 1.22 26.49 -23.58
C GLY A 248 1.83 25.52 -22.57
N SER A 249 3.15 25.64 -22.41
CA SER A 249 3.97 24.76 -21.57
C SER A 249 4.51 25.49 -20.34
N SER A 250 4.71 24.74 -19.26
CA SER A 250 5.40 25.21 -18.06
C SER A 250 6.89 25.46 -18.30
N PRO A 251 7.57 26.16 -17.37
CA PRO A 251 9.02 26.02 -17.22
C PRO A 251 9.41 24.55 -17.05
N ALA A 252 10.59 24.19 -17.54
CA ALA A 252 11.13 22.84 -17.47
C ALA A 252 11.67 22.51 -16.06
N ALA A 253 11.36 21.30 -15.58
CA ALA A 253 12.01 20.72 -14.40
C ALA A 253 12.90 19.55 -14.84
N THR A 254 14.10 19.43 -14.29
CA THR A 254 15.06 18.39 -14.67
C THR A 254 15.27 17.35 -13.58
N THR A 255 15.42 16.08 -13.96
CA THR A 255 15.79 15.01 -13.04
C THR A 255 17.28 15.05 -12.69
N ASP A 256 17.68 14.31 -11.67
CA ASP A 256 19.08 13.93 -11.49
C ASP A 256 19.58 13.02 -12.63
N VAL A 257 20.91 12.91 -12.76
CA VAL A 257 21.57 12.04 -13.72
C VAL A 257 21.41 10.57 -13.33
N VAL A 258 20.94 9.74 -14.26
CA VAL A 258 20.86 8.28 -14.14
C VAL A 258 21.70 7.58 -15.20
N THR A 259 22.21 6.40 -14.87
CA THR A 259 22.95 5.55 -15.82
C THR A 259 22.29 4.17 -15.84
N PRO A 260 21.50 3.84 -16.89
CA PRO A 260 20.89 2.53 -17.06
C PRO A 260 21.93 1.40 -16.98
N GLN A 261 21.53 0.24 -16.48
CA GLN A 261 22.41 -0.92 -16.35
C GLN A 261 21.68 -2.22 -16.71
N PRO A 262 22.37 -3.25 -17.24
CA PRO A 262 21.73 -4.53 -17.51
C PRO A 262 21.23 -5.18 -16.22
N SER A 263 20.14 -5.95 -16.31
CA SER A 263 19.81 -6.89 -15.24
C SER A 263 20.66 -8.16 -15.35
N TRP A 264 20.61 -9.00 -14.32
CA TRP A 264 21.31 -10.27 -14.28
C TRP A 264 20.74 -11.27 -15.29
N LYS A 265 21.60 -12.15 -15.81
CA LYS A 265 21.16 -13.20 -16.74
C LYS A 265 20.33 -14.24 -16.00
N SER A 266 19.16 -14.57 -16.53
CA SER A 266 18.23 -15.51 -15.90
C SER A 266 18.03 -16.81 -16.69
N ALA A 267 17.64 -17.88 -15.98
CA ALA A 267 17.22 -19.15 -16.56
C ALA A 267 16.01 -19.70 -15.78
N ILE A 268 15.01 -20.17 -16.51
CA ILE A 268 13.75 -20.67 -15.94
C ILE A 268 13.96 -22.03 -15.26
N ILE A 269 13.40 -22.19 -14.05
CA ILE A 269 13.36 -23.45 -13.29
C ILE A 269 11.95 -24.04 -13.34
N ASP A 270 10.92 -23.24 -13.05
CA ASP A 270 9.52 -23.63 -13.17
C ASP A 270 8.72 -22.51 -13.85
N PRO A 271 8.17 -22.75 -15.05
CA PRO A 271 7.46 -21.71 -15.78
C PRO A 271 6.04 -21.46 -15.24
N ASN A 272 5.55 -20.23 -15.38
CA ASN A 272 4.15 -19.84 -15.11
C ASN A 272 3.65 -20.21 -13.71
N VAL A 273 4.48 -19.98 -12.69
CA VAL A 273 4.11 -20.25 -11.28
C VAL A 273 4.07 -19.01 -10.41
N GLU A 274 4.49 -17.85 -10.95
CA GLU A 274 4.41 -16.54 -10.31
C GLU A 274 4.71 -16.56 -8.80
N PRO A 275 5.88 -17.08 -8.39
CA PRO A 275 6.05 -17.48 -6.99
C PRO A 275 6.03 -16.26 -6.07
N ALA A 276 5.08 -16.23 -5.13
CA ALA A 276 4.89 -15.13 -4.20
C ALA A 276 5.88 -15.21 -3.02
N HIS A 277 6.12 -16.42 -2.51
CA HIS A 277 7.05 -16.67 -1.41
C HIS A 277 8.07 -17.71 -1.85
N ILE A 278 9.36 -17.40 -1.66
CA ILE A 278 10.46 -18.30 -1.96
C ILE A 278 11.29 -18.47 -0.69
N ALA A 279 11.79 -19.67 -0.44
CA ALA A 279 12.81 -19.96 0.55
C ALA A 279 13.83 -20.96 -0.03
N THR A 280 15.08 -20.82 0.38
CA THR A 280 16.19 -21.65 -0.13
C THR A 280 16.98 -22.23 1.02
N THR A 281 17.54 -23.42 0.82
CA THR A 281 18.45 -24.06 1.76
C THR A 281 19.34 -25.08 1.03
N THR A 282 20.25 -25.70 1.77
CA THR A 282 20.98 -26.89 1.32
C THR A 282 20.52 -28.08 2.15
N PHE A 283 19.86 -29.05 1.50
CA PHE A 283 19.33 -30.25 2.14
C PHE A 283 20.05 -31.48 1.61
N ASN A 284 20.63 -32.30 2.50
CA ASN A 284 21.44 -33.47 2.17
C ASN A 284 22.50 -33.15 1.10
N LYS A 285 23.20 -32.01 1.28
CA LYS A 285 24.21 -31.45 0.36
C LYS A 285 23.67 -31.03 -1.01
N ARG A 286 22.36 -30.94 -1.19
CA ARG A 286 21.73 -30.53 -2.45
C ARG A 286 21.05 -29.17 -2.30
N PRO A 287 21.23 -28.26 -3.27
CA PRO A 287 20.47 -27.03 -3.35
C PRO A 287 18.97 -27.33 -3.40
N THR A 288 18.21 -26.68 -2.52
CA THR A 288 16.76 -26.88 -2.39
C THR A 288 16.05 -25.53 -2.37
N ILE A 289 14.97 -25.46 -3.14
CA ILE A 289 14.07 -24.31 -3.23
C ILE A 289 12.69 -24.77 -2.77
N VAL A 290 12.04 -23.96 -1.95
CA VAL A 290 10.63 -24.12 -1.57
C VAL A 290 9.91 -22.84 -1.97
N TYR A 291 8.75 -22.96 -2.61
CA TYR A 291 8.01 -21.81 -3.08
C TYR A 291 6.51 -22.07 -3.12
N SER A 292 5.72 -21.04 -2.87
CA SER A 292 4.29 -21.04 -3.15
C SER A 292 4.08 -20.71 -4.64
N ASN A 293 3.21 -21.47 -5.31
CA ASN A 293 2.76 -21.14 -6.65
C ASN A 293 1.67 -20.08 -6.56
N GLY A 294 1.95 -18.86 -7.03
CA GLY A 294 1.01 -17.74 -6.96
C GLY A 294 -0.23 -17.91 -7.83
N VAL A 295 -0.23 -18.84 -8.78
CA VAL A 295 -1.37 -19.09 -9.69
C VAL A 295 -2.42 -20.02 -9.06
N ASN A 296 -1.99 -21.01 -8.28
CA ASN A 296 -2.89 -22.04 -7.76
C ASN A 296 -2.75 -22.30 -6.24
N GLY A 297 -1.95 -21.50 -5.55
CA GLY A 297 -1.76 -21.59 -4.10
C GLY A 297 -0.95 -22.78 -3.61
N VAL A 298 -0.44 -23.66 -4.48
CA VAL A 298 0.23 -24.91 -4.06
C VAL A 298 1.66 -24.65 -3.58
N LEU A 299 2.03 -25.23 -2.44
CA LEU A 299 3.42 -25.25 -1.97
C LEU A 299 4.22 -26.34 -2.69
N LYS A 300 5.28 -25.94 -3.38
CA LYS A 300 6.19 -26.83 -4.10
C LYS A 300 7.59 -26.77 -3.52
N MET A 301 8.32 -27.87 -3.70
CA MET A 301 9.75 -27.98 -3.43
C MET A 301 10.47 -28.42 -4.69
N ALA A 302 11.61 -27.83 -4.99
CA ALA A 302 12.51 -28.22 -6.07
C ALA A 302 13.91 -28.52 -5.51
N ILE A 303 14.41 -29.74 -5.73
CA ILE A 303 15.74 -30.17 -5.29
C ILE A 303 16.63 -30.41 -6.52
N TRP A 304 17.82 -29.82 -6.53
CA TRP A 304 18.81 -30.04 -7.57
C TRP A 304 19.47 -31.41 -7.41
N ASN A 305 19.43 -32.25 -8.45
CA ASN A 305 20.06 -33.57 -8.45
C ASN A 305 21.44 -33.62 -9.13
N GLY A 306 21.96 -32.48 -9.62
CA GLY A 306 23.17 -32.38 -10.43
C GLY A 306 22.93 -32.16 -11.92
N LEU A 307 21.72 -32.46 -12.41
CA LEU A 307 21.32 -32.33 -13.81
C LEU A 307 20.03 -31.53 -13.97
N THR A 308 19.04 -31.80 -13.12
CA THR A 308 17.70 -31.22 -13.19
C THR A 308 17.16 -30.88 -11.80
N TRP A 309 16.19 -29.98 -11.78
CA TRP A 309 15.39 -29.69 -10.60
C TRP A 309 14.24 -30.69 -10.47
N ARG A 310 14.32 -31.59 -9.49
CA ARG A 310 13.21 -32.50 -9.17
C ARG A 310 12.18 -31.76 -8.32
N LYS A 311 10.96 -31.62 -8.85
CA LYS A 311 9.87 -30.88 -8.23
C LYS A 311 8.91 -31.84 -7.52
N THR A 312 8.43 -31.46 -6.34
CA THR A 312 7.50 -32.22 -5.51
C THR A 312 6.46 -31.28 -4.90
N THR A 313 5.19 -31.68 -4.91
CA THR A 313 4.11 -30.97 -4.20
C THR A 313 4.14 -31.32 -2.71
N ILE A 314 4.22 -30.29 -1.87
CA ILE A 314 4.30 -30.41 -0.42
C ILE A 314 2.91 -30.33 0.20
N ASP A 315 2.15 -29.27 -0.12
CA ASP A 315 0.84 -29.00 0.47
C ASP A 315 0.02 -28.03 -0.40
N GLY A 316 -1.24 -27.77 -0.04
CA GLY A 316 -2.15 -26.85 -0.75
C GLY A 316 -2.93 -27.47 -1.92
N ALA A 317 -2.63 -28.72 -2.27
CA ALA A 317 -3.33 -29.47 -3.31
C ALA A 317 -4.35 -30.49 -2.75
N GLY A 318 -4.57 -30.49 -1.44
CA GLY A 318 -5.34 -31.51 -0.73
C GLY A 318 -4.59 -32.84 -0.53
N GLY A 319 -5.23 -33.76 0.18
CA GLY A 319 -4.69 -35.08 0.53
C GLY A 319 -4.75 -35.37 2.03
N THR A 320 -4.23 -36.52 2.46
CA THR A 320 -4.24 -36.91 3.88
C THR A 320 -3.41 -35.93 4.71
N ASN A 321 -4.05 -35.27 5.68
CA ASN A 321 -3.45 -34.23 6.55
C ASN A 321 -2.85 -33.03 5.80
N ARG A 322 -3.26 -32.81 4.55
CA ARG A 322 -2.85 -31.69 3.71
C ARG A 322 -4.03 -30.77 3.47
N THR A 323 -3.76 -29.47 3.40
CA THR A 323 -4.80 -28.50 3.07
C THR A 323 -5.06 -28.45 1.57
N SER A 324 -6.30 -28.17 1.19
CA SER A 324 -6.68 -27.76 -0.16
C SER A 324 -6.74 -26.24 -0.32
N HIS A 325 -6.45 -25.49 0.74
CA HIS A 325 -6.37 -24.04 0.71
C HIS A 325 -5.03 -23.57 0.16
N GLU A 326 -5.06 -22.42 -0.48
CA GLU A 326 -3.90 -21.71 -1.01
C GLU A 326 -2.91 -21.29 0.08
N ILE A 327 -1.61 -21.41 -0.20
CA ILE A 327 -0.54 -20.98 0.71
C ILE A 327 -0.13 -19.55 0.38
N THR A 328 -0.50 -18.62 1.26
CA THR A 328 -0.38 -17.16 1.06
C THR A 328 0.61 -16.49 1.99
N SER A 329 1.26 -17.24 2.88
CA SER A 329 2.19 -16.68 3.87
C SER A 329 3.67 -16.85 3.49
N PRO A 330 4.56 -16.06 4.12
CA PRO A 330 6.00 -16.29 4.05
C PRO A 330 6.40 -17.71 4.48
N ILE A 331 7.38 -18.28 3.79
CA ILE A 331 7.92 -19.61 4.07
C ILE A 331 9.22 -19.49 4.88
N SER A 332 9.32 -20.20 5.99
CA SER A 332 10.58 -20.39 6.72
C SER A 332 11.05 -21.85 6.67
N LEU A 333 12.37 -22.03 6.53
CA LEU A 333 13.00 -23.34 6.36
C LEU A 333 14.05 -23.58 7.43
N CYS A 334 14.03 -24.78 8.01
CA CYS A 334 15.03 -25.23 8.97
C CYS A 334 15.48 -26.65 8.68
N ILE A 335 16.72 -26.94 9.07
CA ILE A 335 17.32 -28.26 8.89
C ILE A 335 17.65 -28.85 10.26
N SER A 336 17.22 -30.08 10.50
CA SER A 336 17.70 -30.89 11.61
C SER A 336 18.50 -32.09 11.10
N GLY A 337 19.30 -32.69 11.98
CA GLY A 337 20.22 -33.77 11.61
C GLY A 337 21.47 -33.28 10.86
N THR A 338 22.32 -34.22 10.45
CA THR A 338 23.62 -33.94 9.83
C THR A 338 23.84 -34.82 8.60
N GLY A 339 24.75 -34.39 7.72
CA GLY A 339 25.13 -35.19 6.56
C GLY A 339 23.97 -35.45 5.60
N THR A 340 23.62 -36.73 5.41
CA THR A 340 22.57 -37.20 4.49
C THR A 340 21.33 -37.73 5.22
N THR A 341 21.28 -37.64 6.54
CA THR A 341 20.13 -38.06 7.38
C THR A 341 19.37 -36.85 7.90
N GLN A 342 19.43 -35.73 7.16
CA GLN A 342 18.77 -34.50 7.54
C GLN A 342 17.25 -34.61 7.37
N LYS A 343 16.52 -33.81 8.14
CA LYS A 343 15.11 -33.50 7.89
C LYS A 343 14.97 -32.03 7.53
N LEU A 344 14.20 -31.77 6.48
CA LEU A 344 13.82 -30.41 6.08
C LEU A 344 12.48 -30.07 6.72
N HIS A 345 12.47 -28.99 7.48
CA HIS A 345 11.29 -28.43 8.13
C HIS A 345 10.84 -27.18 7.38
N MET A 346 9.55 -27.09 7.13
CA MET A 346 8.94 -26.05 6.30
C MET A 346 7.74 -25.50 7.06
N PHE A 347 7.79 -24.22 7.43
CA PHE A 347 6.67 -23.55 8.08
C PHE A 347 6.04 -22.53 7.13
N TYR A 348 4.72 -22.53 7.11
CA TYR A 348 3.86 -21.74 6.24
C TYR A 348 2.44 -21.77 6.81
N ALA A 349 1.55 -20.98 6.25
CA ALA A 349 0.15 -20.90 6.64
C ALA A 349 -0.70 -20.85 5.38
N ASP A 350 -1.92 -21.37 5.49
CA ASP A 350 -2.88 -21.28 4.40
C ASP A 350 -3.74 -20.02 4.52
N GLY A 351 -4.25 -19.53 3.40
CA GLY A 351 -4.92 -18.25 3.30
C GLY A 351 -6.38 -18.24 3.75
N VAL A 352 -6.93 -19.39 4.16
CA VAL A 352 -8.35 -19.52 4.52
C VAL A 352 -8.50 -19.81 6.01
N ASP A 353 -7.88 -20.88 6.49
CA ASP A 353 -7.90 -21.22 7.92
C ASP A 353 -6.91 -20.35 8.71
N GLN A 354 -5.90 -19.78 8.03
CA GLN A 354 -4.87 -18.94 8.63
C GLN A 354 -4.01 -19.66 9.69
N ASP A 355 -4.04 -20.99 9.66
CA ASP A 355 -3.32 -21.90 10.54
C ASP A 355 -1.83 -21.93 10.20
N LEU A 356 -0.97 -21.89 11.22
CA LEU A 356 0.45 -22.17 11.06
C LEU A 356 0.66 -23.68 10.88
N ARG A 357 1.14 -24.08 9.71
CA ARG A 357 1.43 -25.47 9.33
C ARG A 357 2.92 -25.76 9.32
N HIS A 358 3.25 -27.02 9.55
CA HIS A 358 4.61 -27.54 9.52
C HIS A 358 4.67 -28.81 8.67
N ALA A 359 5.39 -28.73 7.56
CA ALA A 359 5.76 -29.91 6.76
C ALA A 359 7.18 -30.35 7.09
N THR A 360 7.36 -31.65 7.27
CA THR A 360 8.68 -32.30 7.41
C THR A 360 8.93 -33.21 6.22
N PHE A 361 10.06 -33.02 5.54
CA PHE A 361 10.57 -33.92 4.50
C PHE A 361 11.83 -34.65 4.98
N ASP A 362 11.76 -35.98 5.04
CA ASP A 362 12.85 -36.85 5.52
C ASP A 362 13.81 -37.32 4.40
N GLY A 363 13.63 -36.82 3.18
CA GLY A 363 14.33 -37.28 1.97
C GLY A 363 13.51 -38.22 1.10
N LYS A 364 12.41 -38.77 1.62
CA LYS A 364 11.50 -39.66 0.91
C LYS A 364 10.03 -39.28 1.09
N ASN A 365 9.59 -39.08 2.33
CA ASN A 365 8.21 -38.81 2.69
C ASN A 365 8.02 -37.39 3.19
N VAL A 366 6.83 -36.86 2.97
CA VAL A 366 6.38 -35.58 3.52
C VAL A 366 5.28 -35.85 4.54
N SER A 367 5.46 -35.39 5.77
CA SER A 367 4.42 -35.37 6.81
C SER A 367 4.06 -33.93 7.14
N VAL A 368 2.77 -33.64 7.29
CA VAL A 368 2.25 -32.30 7.59
C VAL A 368 1.44 -32.34 8.89
N GLU A 369 1.59 -31.29 9.71
CA GLU A 369 0.81 -31.06 10.93
C GLU A 369 0.43 -29.57 11.05
N VAL A 370 -0.63 -29.26 11.79
CA VAL A 370 -0.94 -27.90 12.24
C VAL A 370 -0.23 -27.65 13.57
N VAL A 371 0.53 -26.56 13.64
CA VAL A 371 1.27 -26.12 14.83
C VAL A 371 0.38 -25.27 15.72
N ASP A 372 -0.26 -24.24 15.16
CA ASP A 372 -1.07 -23.27 15.90
C ASP A 372 -2.09 -22.58 14.95
N GLY A 373 -3.01 -21.79 15.49
CA GLY A 373 -4.09 -21.10 14.75
C GLY A 373 -5.44 -21.82 14.84
N ASN A 374 -5.43 -23.14 15.07
CA ASN A 374 -6.62 -23.97 15.21
C ASN A 374 -6.99 -24.29 16.67
N GLY A 375 -6.65 -23.40 17.60
CA GLY A 375 -7.10 -23.50 18.98
C GLY A 375 -8.64 -23.45 19.09
N PRO A 376 -9.21 -23.93 20.20
CA PRO A 376 -10.65 -23.82 20.44
C PRO A 376 -11.11 -22.37 20.70
N SER A 377 -10.18 -21.50 21.10
CA SER A 377 -10.40 -20.08 21.35
C SER A 377 -9.09 -19.31 21.27
N VAL A 378 -9.17 -17.98 21.14
CA VAL A 378 -8.01 -17.10 21.23
C VAL A 378 -7.40 -17.19 22.63
N ASN A 379 -6.13 -17.59 22.73
CA ASN A 379 -5.41 -17.65 23.99
C ASN A 379 -4.85 -16.25 24.30
N LYS A 380 -5.49 -15.57 25.24
CA LYS A 380 -5.18 -14.19 25.63
C LYS A 380 -3.71 -14.03 26.04
N TYR A 381 -3.08 -12.92 25.67
CA TYR A 381 -1.66 -12.70 25.99
C TYR A 381 -1.37 -12.60 27.49
N GLU A 382 -2.36 -12.29 28.34
CA GLU A 382 -2.21 -12.27 29.79
C GLU A 382 -2.14 -13.67 30.42
N ASP A 383 -2.55 -14.71 29.69
CA ASP A 383 -2.64 -16.06 30.23
C ASP A 383 -1.23 -16.66 30.35
N PRO A 384 -0.77 -17.02 31.58
CA PRO A 384 0.60 -17.48 31.80
C PRO A 384 0.85 -18.87 31.21
N VAL A 385 -0.20 -19.67 31.04
CA VAL A 385 -0.13 -20.98 30.40
C VAL A 385 -0.52 -20.82 28.93
N ARG A 386 0.47 -20.98 28.05
CA ARG A 386 0.25 -20.90 26.61
C ARG A 386 -0.19 -22.24 26.04
N VAL A 387 -1.25 -22.19 25.25
CA VAL A 387 -1.81 -23.30 24.48
C VAL A 387 -2.03 -22.84 23.04
N ARG A 388 -2.48 -23.74 22.16
CA ARG A 388 -2.89 -23.36 20.81
C ARG A 388 -3.96 -22.27 20.87
N THR A 389 -3.80 -21.24 20.05
CA THR A 389 -4.72 -20.12 19.91
C THR A 389 -5.58 -20.27 18.66
N ALA A 390 -6.77 -19.68 18.67
CA ALA A 390 -7.65 -19.52 17.51
C ALA A 390 -7.40 -18.20 16.75
N SER A 391 -6.16 -17.71 16.75
CA SER A 391 -5.78 -16.42 16.15
C SER A 391 -5.34 -16.60 14.70
N ASP A 392 -5.45 -15.55 13.89
CA ASP A 392 -4.71 -15.45 12.64
C ASP A 392 -3.20 -15.39 12.92
N VAL A 393 -2.48 -16.41 12.48
CA VAL A 393 -1.02 -16.57 12.63
C VAL A 393 -0.31 -16.66 11.29
N SER A 394 -0.94 -16.16 10.23
CA SER A 394 -0.49 -16.31 8.84
C SER A 394 0.49 -15.23 8.37
N ILE A 395 0.68 -14.15 9.14
CA ILE A 395 1.37 -12.95 8.66
C ILE A 395 2.88 -13.13 8.51
N SER A 396 3.56 -13.68 9.51
CA SER A 396 5.01 -13.79 9.53
C SER A 396 5.46 -14.97 10.39
N ASN A 397 6.53 -15.66 9.95
CA ASN A 397 7.15 -16.73 10.73
C ASN A 397 8.64 -16.89 10.42
N ALA A 398 9.39 -17.39 11.40
CA ALA A 398 10.77 -17.85 11.21
C ALA A 398 11.09 -18.99 12.17
N CYS A 399 11.72 -20.03 11.65
CA CYS A 399 12.10 -21.19 12.43
C CYS A 399 13.59 -21.18 12.81
N VAL A 400 13.92 -21.94 13.85
CA VAL A 400 15.29 -22.27 14.27
C VAL A 400 15.36 -23.73 14.72
N VAL A 401 16.47 -24.41 14.40
CA VAL A 401 16.79 -25.73 14.99
C VAL A 401 18.03 -25.60 15.86
N THR A 402 17.93 -26.13 17.07
CA THR A 402 19.01 -26.20 18.06
C THR A 402 19.29 -27.67 18.41
N PRO A 403 20.39 -27.98 19.14
CA PRO A 403 20.64 -29.34 19.60
C PRO A 403 19.53 -29.95 20.47
N LEU A 404 18.70 -29.11 21.12
CA LEU A 404 17.61 -29.56 21.99
C LEU A 404 16.31 -29.83 21.22
N GLY A 405 16.09 -29.14 20.11
CA GLY A 405 14.83 -29.22 19.38
C GLY A 405 14.62 -28.09 18.37
N ILE A 406 13.45 -28.17 17.73
CA ILE A 406 12.97 -27.22 16.74
C ILE A 406 12.11 -26.15 17.40
N GLN A 407 12.20 -24.93 16.87
CA GLN A 407 11.47 -23.75 17.31
C GLN A 407 10.91 -23.02 16.08
N VAL A 408 9.74 -22.39 16.22
CA VAL A 408 9.17 -21.46 15.24
C VAL A 408 8.60 -20.26 15.98
N PHE A 409 8.86 -19.08 15.47
CA PHE A 409 8.37 -17.80 15.98
C PHE A 409 7.43 -17.21 14.95
N TYR A 410 6.30 -16.65 15.39
CA TYR A 410 5.24 -16.18 14.50
C TYR A 410 4.40 -15.10 15.18
N ARG A 411 3.85 -14.20 14.37
CA ARG A 411 2.95 -13.14 14.85
C ARG A 411 1.53 -13.68 15.04
N ASP A 412 0.89 -13.26 16.12
CA ASP A 412 -0.56 -13.35 16.32
C ASP A 412 -1.16 -12.00 15.92
N GLU A 413 -1.84 -11.97 14.78
CA GLU A 413 -2.43 -10.75 14.22
C GLU A 413 -3.66 -10.29 15.01
N SER A 414 -4.36 -11.21 15.68
CA SER A 414 -5.55 -10.88 16.46
C SER A 414 -5.22 -10.08 17.72
N GLN A 415 -3.99 -10.19 18.23
CA GLN A 415 -3.54 -9.54 19.46
C GLN A 415 -2.33 -8.60 19.25
N GLY A 416 -1.67 -8.65 18.10
CA GLY A 416 -0.50 -7.83 17.79
C GLY A 416 0.78 -8.27 18.52
N ILE A 417 0.90 -9.56 18.88
CA ILE A 417 1.99 -10.09 19.73
C ILE A 417 2.87 -11.10 18.97
N LEU A 418 4.09 -11.31 19.46
CA LEU A 418 5.01 -12.32 18.94
C LEU A 418 4.95 -13.58 19.81
N LEU A 419 4.57 -14.69 19.19
CA LEU A 419 4.50 -16.01 19.78
C LEU A 419 5.69 -16.88 19.38
N GLY A 420 5.89 -17.94 20.16
CA GLY A 420 6.83 -19.02 19.86
C GLY A 420 6.18 -20.37 20.11
N ALA A 421 6.53 -21.35 19.27
CA ALA A 421 6.26 -22.76 19.51
C ALA A 421 7.55 -23.57 19.38
N TYR A 422 7.74 -24.54 20.26
CA TYR A 422 8.93 -25.38 20.27
C TYR A 422 8.63 -26.85 20.55
N LYS A 423 9.47 -27.73 20.01
CA LYS A 423 9.38 -29.18 20.17
C LYS A 423 10.76 -29.76 20.42
N PHE A 424 10.95 -30.36 21.59
CA PHE A 424 12.18 -31.08 21.94
C PHE A 424 12.35 -32.33 21.07
N ASN A 425 13.60 -32.72 20.83
CA ASN A 425 13.92 -33.91 20.01
C ASN A 425 13.32 -35.23 20.54
N ASN A 426 13.08 -35.32 21.84
CA ASN A 426 12.47 -36.48 22.50
C ASN A 426 10.95 -36.32 22.75
N SER A 427 10.34 -35.25 22.25
CA SER A 427 8.90 -34.97 22.39
C SER A 427 8.19 -35.04 21.04
N SER A 428 6.98 -35.58 21.03
CA SER A 428 6.06 -35.48 19.90
C SER A 428 5.16 -34.25 19.97
N ARG A 429 5.13 -33.54 21.11
CA ARG A 429 4.23 -32.42 21.37
C ARG A 429 4.93 -31.07 21.25
N TRP A 430 4.23 -30.11 20.67
CA TRP A 430 4.57 -28.70 20.70
C TRP A 430 4.26 -28.08 22.07
N SER A 431 5.14 -27.20 22.51
CA SER A 431 4.96 -26.29 23.64
C SER A 431 4.92 -24.86 23.10
N TYR A 432 4.15 -23.98 23.74
CA TYR A 432 3.89 -22.63 23.27
C TYR A 432 4.42 -21.60 24.28
N GLU A 433 4.80 -20.43 23.79
CA GLU A 433 5.32 -19.33 24.59
C GLU A 433 4.92 -17.98 23.99
N LEU A 434 4.89 -16.95 24.85
CA LEU A 434 4.76 -15.55 24.45
C LEU A 434 6.15 -14.92 24.44
N VAL A 435 6.64 -14.47 23.29
CA VAL A 435 8.02 -13.99 23.11
C VAL A 435 8.11 -12.48 23.30
N ASP A 436 7.31 -11.65 22.64
CA ASP A 436 7.24 -10.20 22.92
C ASP A 436 5.85 -9.62 22.59
N GLY A 437 5.59 -8.36 22.91
CA GLY A 437 4.32 -7.68 22.61
C GLY A 437 3.31 -7.64 23.76
N ASP A 438 3.67 -8.14 24.95
CA ASP A 438 2.76 -8.16 26.10
C ASP A 438 2.67 -6.79 26.81
N ARG A 439 1.81 -6.69 27.83
CA ARG A 439 1.61 -5.43 28.58
C ARG A 439 2.71 -5.13 29.62
N LYS A 440 3.71 -6.00 29.80
CA LYS A 440 4.72 -5.86 30.87
C LYS A 440 6.01 -5.25 30.31
N THR A 441 6.56 -4.25 30.99
CA THR A 441 7.72 -3.48 30.52
C THR A 441 9.08 -4.08 30.93
N ASP A 442 9.17 -5.39 31.12
CA ASP A 442 10.39 -6.13 31.54
C ASP A 442 11.43 -6.22 30.40
N GLY A 443 11.76 -5.08 29.79
CA GLY A 443 12.58 -4.95 28.58
C GLY A 443 11.84 -5.28 27.28
N ARG A 444 10.57 -5.69 27.36
CA ARG A 444 9.65 -6.06 26.28
C ARG A 444 8.95 -4.85 25.66
N THR A 445 8.48 -5.00 24.43
CA THR A 445 7.65 -3.98 23.75
C THR A 445 6.18 -4.26 24.01
N THR A 446 5.37 -3.21 24.12
CA THR A 446 3.92 -3.31 24.26
C THR A 446 3.23 -3.18 22.89
N GLY A 447 2.56 -4.25 22.43
CA GLY A 447 1.71 -4.24 21.24
C GLY A 447 2.42 -4.09 19.89
N ASP A 448 1.72 -4.56 18.84
CA ASP A 448 2.07 -4.47 17.42
C ASP A 448 3.53 -4.75 17.05
N VAL A 449 3.96 -5.98 17.32
CA VAL A 449 5.31 -6.49 17.01
C VAL A 449 5.30 -7.55 15.91
N ALA A 450 6.43 -7.70 15.21
CA ALA A 450 6.72 -8.79 14.28
C ALA A 450 5.82 -8.87 13.04
N PHE A 451 5.47 -7.72 12.45
CA PHE A 451 4.94 -7.70 11.08
C PHE A 451 5.93 -8.34 10.11
N HIS A 452 7.22 -8.12 10.36
CA HIS A 452 8.32 -8.82 9.72
C HIS A 452 9.25 -9.38 10.79
N LEU A 453 9.70 -10.62 10.61
CA LEU A 453 10.64 -11.25 11.52
C LEU A 453 11.61 -12.20 10.81
N ALA A 454 12.79 -12.36 11.41
CA ALA A 454 13.83 -13.28 10.98
C ALA A 454 14.52 -13.90 12.19
N ALA A 455 14.86 -15.17 12.11
CA ALA A 455 15.50 -15.89 13.21
C ALA A 455 16.69 -16.72 12.73
N GLY A 456 17.61 -17.02 13.65
CA GLY A 456 18.77 -17.87 13.36
C GLY A 456 19.51 -18.30 14.62
N PHE A 457 20.39 -19.29 14.47
CA PHE A 457 21.17 -19.87 15.55
C PHE A 457 22.65 -19.93 15.18
N ASP A 458 23.51 -19.42 16.05
CA ASP A 458 24.96 -19.37 15.81
C ASP A 458 25.71 -20.63 16.29
N GLY A 459 24.99 -21.63 16.81
CA GLY A 459 25.57 -22.80 17.48
C GLY A 459 25.49 -22.73 19.01
N LYS A 460 25.22 -21.55 19.57
CA LYS A 460 25.11 -21.32 21.02
C LYS A 460 23.87 -20.51 21.40
N LYS A 461 23.52 -19.52 20.59
CA LYS A 461 22.48 -18.52 20.87
C LYS A 461 21.49 -18.45 19.72
N THR A 462 20.22 -18.42 20.07
CA THR A 462 19.09 -18.13 19.19
C THR A 462 18.89 -16.62 19.14
N TYR A 463 18.71 -16.09 17.94
CA TYR A 463 18.41 -14.69 17.66
C TYR A 463 17.06 -14.60 16.96
N VAL A 464 16.19 -13.70 17.41
CA VAL A 464 14.91 -13.37 16.77
C VAL A 464 14.86 -11.86 16.59
N LEU A 465 14.99 -11.42 15.35
CA LEU A 465 14.91 -10.02 14.93
C LEU A 465 13.50 -9.74 14.40
N TYR A 466 12.88 -8.66 14.84
CA TYR A 466 11.54 -8.27 14.41
C TYR A 466 11.36 -6.75 14.47
N ASP A 467 10.34 -6.25 13.79
CA ASP A 467 9.90 -4.86 13.86
C ASP A 467 8.79 -4.65 14.89
N SER A 468 8.50 -3.39 15.20
CA SER A 468 7.31 -2.99 15.95
C SER A 468 6.81 -1.62 15.51
N VAL A 469 5.50 -1.41 15.55
CA VAL A 469 4.88 -0.11 15.28
C VAL A 469 4.57 0.59 16.61
N LEU A 470 5.02 1.85 16.73
CA LEU A 470 4.87 2.63 17.96
C LEU A 470 3.79 3.72 17.83
N VAL A 471 3.69 4.36 16.66
CA VAL A 471 2.72 5.44 16.41
C VAL A 471 2.11 5.28 15.03
N ILE A 472 0.79 5.50 14.96
CA ILE A 472 0.00 5.50 13.73
C ILE A 472 -0.73 6.83 13.64
N ASN A 473 -0.77 7.44 12.45
CA ASN A 473 -1.50 8.68 12.21
C ASN A 473 -3.00 8.44 11.95
N GLN A 474 -3.77 9.53 11.78
CA GLN A 474 -5.22 9.44 11.49
C GLN A 474 -5.55 8.73 10.17
N ARG A 475 -4.58 8.56 9.27
CA ARG A 475 -4.72 7.84 8.00
C ARG A 475 -4.39 6.35 8.12
N LYS A 476 -4.17 5.86 9.35
CA LYS A 476 -3.72 4.49 9.64
C LYS A 476 -2.35 4.15 9.05
N GLU A 477 -1.51 5.15 8.85
CA GLU A 477 -0.12 4.96 8.41
C GLU A 477 0.80 4.94 9.63
N ALA A 478 1.69 3.96 9.70
CA ALA A 478 2.72 3.91 10.73
C ALA A 478 3.73 5.06 10.53
N THR A 479 3.91 5.87 11.57
CA THR A 479 4.78 7.07 11.57
C THR A 479 5.93 6.97 12.56
N SER A 480 5.97 5.91 13.37
CA SER A 480 7.10 5.57 14.23
C SER A 480 7.10 4.07 14.50
N GLY A 481 8.29 3.51 14.64
CA GLY A 481 8.52 2.09 14.90
C GLY A 481 9.88 1.84 15.57
N ALA A 482 10.14 0.57 15.90
CA ALA A 482 11.41 0.11 16.44
C ALA A 482 11.84 -1.23 15.82
N ILE A 483 13.15 -1.47 15.80
CA ILE A 483 13.76 -2.75 15.46
C ILE A 483 14.20 -3.43 16.74
N ARG A 484 13.68 -4.62 16.96
CA ARG A 484 13.75 -5.35 18.22
C ARG A 484 14.50 -6.66 18.02
N LEU A 485 15.25 -7.05 19.05
CA LEU A 485 16.01 -8.29 19.07
C LEU A 485 15.72 -9.02 20.37
N ALA A 486 15.23 -10.26 20.27
CA ALA A 486 15.17 -11.21 21.36
C ALA A 486 16.26 -12.27 21.19
N THR A 487 16.97 -12.61 22.26
CA THR A 487 17.99 -13.67 22.23
C THR A 487 17.91 -14.59 23.44
N ARG A 488 18.29 -15.87 23.27
CA ARG A 488 18.44 -16.84 24.36
C ARG A 488 19.49 -17.90 24.01
N ASN A 489 20.14 -18.46 25.02
CA ASN A 489 21.15 -19.51 24.84
C ASN A 489 20.56 -20.93 24.92
N GLU A 490 19.37 -21.05 25.47
CA GLU A 490 18.66 -22.31 25.70
C GLU A 490 17.21 -22.15 25.25
N ILE A 491 16.47 -23.25 25.12
CA ILE A 491 15.07 -23.24 24.64
C ILE A 491 14.05 -22.88 25.73
N ASP A 492 14.51 -22.64 26.97
CA ASP A 492 13.67 -22.23 28.09
C ASP A 492 13.04 -20.83 27.84
N PRO A 493 11.70 -20.71 27.86
CA PRO A 493 11.00 -19.44 27.67
C PRO A 493 11.34 -18.34 28.69
N SER A 494 11.85 -18.68 29.87
CA SER A 494 12.23 -17.70 30.90
C SER A 494 13.57 -17.00 30.64
N LYS A 495 14.32 -17.43 29.61
CA LYS A 495 15.72 -17.01 29.37
C LYS A 495 15.88 -15.99 28.24
N TRP A 496 14.78 -15.37 27.80
CA TRP A 496 14.85 -14.31 26.80
C TRP A 496 15.55 -13.05 27.33
N ALA A 497 16.42 -12.49 26.50
CA ALA A 497 16.99 -11.16 26.67
C ALA A 497 16.55 -10.29 25.48
N PHE A 498 15.95 -9.13 25.79
CA PHE A 498 15.38 -8.21 24.81
C PHE A 498 16.25 -6.97 24.66
N ARG A 499 16.30 -6.43 23.44
CA ARG A 499 17.01 -5.21 23.10
C ARG A 499 16.35 -4.47 21.94
N THR A 500 16.13 -3.16 22.09
CA THR A 500 15.90 -2.27 20.94
C THR A 500 17.23 -2.01 20.24
N LEU A 501 17.34 -2.38 18.97
CA LEU A 501 18.51 -2.11 18.14
C LEU A 501 18.50 -0.67 17.61
N GLU A 502 17.32 -0.21 17.19
CA GLU A 502 17.11 1.13 16.69
C GLU A 502 15.63 1.49 16.82
N GLU A 503 15.36 2.75 17.14
CA GLU A 503 14.01 3.31 17.23
C GLU A 503 13.93 4.56 16.37
N SER A 504 12.72 4.99 16.05
CA SER A 504 12.50 6.18 15.25
C SER A 504 13.02 7.45 15.95
N GLY A 505 13.56 8.36 15.14
CA GLY A 505 14.16 9.63 15.56
C GLY A 505 14.32 10.57 14.37
N GLU A 506 15.06 11.67 14.52
CA GLU A 506 15.10 12.72 13.48
C GLU A 506 15.58 12.24 12.10
N ALA A 507 16.66 11.44 12.06
CA ALA A 507 17.23 10.92 10.80
C ALA A 507 16.56 9.61 10.30
N LEU A 508 15.64 9.06 11.08
CA LEU A 508 14.89 7.82 10.82
C LEU A 508 13.49 8.01 11.38
N ALA A 509 12.64 8.72 10.66
CA ALA A 509 11.31 9.04 11.15
C ALA A 509 10.45 7.77 11.31
N MET A 510 10.68 6.73 10.50
CA MET A 510 10.00 5.44 10.63
C MET A 510 10.96 4.29 10.30
N THR A 511 10.85 3.18 11.03
CA THR A 511 11.60 1.93 10.80
C THR A 511 10.67 0.73 10.93
N GLY A 512 11.05 -0.42 10.35
CA GLY A 512 10.24 -1.65 10.43
C GLY A 512 9.37 -1.91 9.20
N TYR A 513 9.79 -1.45 8.01
CA TYR A 513 9.10 -1.82 6.76
C TYR A 513 9.40 -3.25 6.29
N ASP A 514 10.55 -3.80 6.70
CA ASP A 514 10.95 -5.20 6.58
C ASP A 514 12.24 -5.40 7.42
N VAL A 515 12.56 -6.64 7.76
CA VAL A 515 13.79 -7.01 8.48
C VAL A 515 14.46 -8.24 7.86
N ALA A 516 15.78 -8.32 7.95
CA ALA A 516 16.55 -9.48 7.53
C ALA A 516 17.71 -9.75 8.48
N LEU A 517 17.97 -11.04 8.71
CA LEU A 517 19.01 -11.50 9.63
C LEU A 517 19.89 -12.56 8.94
N SER A 518 21.20 -12.42 9.08
CA SER A 518 22.18 -13.44 8.72
C SER A 518 22.89 -13.90 9.98
N VAL A 519 22.73 -15.18 10.35
CA VAL A 519 23.38 -15.76 11.52
C VAL A 519 24.40 -16.80 11.07
N THR A 520 25.60 -16.71 11.61
CA THR A 520 26.70 -17.66 11.39
C THR A 520 27.33 -18.01 12.71
N THR A 521 28.25 -18.97 12.75
CA THR A 521 29.04 -19.28 13.95
C THR A 521 29.91 -18.12 14.44
N LYS A 522 30.09 -17.06 13.63
CA LYS A 522 30.81 -15.83 13.99
C LYS A 522 29.91 -14.75 14.58
N GLY A 523 28.60 -14.99 14.68
CA GLY A 523 27.61 -14.04 15.19
C GLY A 523 26.54 -13.69 14.16
N ALA A 524 25.79 -12.62 14.45
CA ALA A 524 24.63 -12.19 13.70
C ALA A 524 24.84 -10.82 13.03
N PHE A 525 24.31 -10.67 11.82
CA PHE A 525 24.29 -9.43 11.04
C PHE A 525 22.85 -9.10 10.66
N ALA A 526 22.38 -7.92 11.03
CA ALA A 526 21.01 -7.47 10.82
C ALA A 526 20.93 -6.39 9.74
N MET A 527 19.78 -6.37 9.07
CA MET A 527 19.39 -5.38 8.08
C MET A 527 17.92 -5.02 8.30
N TRP A 528 17.56 -3.76 8.12
CA TRP A 528 16.18 -3.30 8.16
C TRP A 528 15.98 -2.09 7.24
N LEU A 529 14.71 -1.81 6.90
CA LEU A 529 14.34 -0.64 6.11
C LEU A 529 13.89 0.51 7.00
N GLY A 530 14.23 1.72 6.55
CA GLY A 530 13.87 2.98 7.21
C GLY A 530 13.39 4.04 6.23
N ALA A 531 12.62 5.00 6.75
CA ALA A 531 12.16 6.19 6.06
C ALA A 531 12.63 7.46 6.78
N SER A 532 13.02 8.46 6.01
CA SER A 532 13.17 9.85 6.47
C SER A 532 11.81 10.54 6.64
N SER A 533 11.77 11.67 7.34
CA SER A 533 10.55 12.48 7.51
C SER A 533 9.94 12.94 6.18
N THR A 534 10.76 13.12 5.14
CA THR A 534 10.32 13.53 3.80
C THR A 534 9.90 12.37 2.91
N SER A 535 10.12 11.12 3.32
CA SER A 535 9.81 9.95 2.49
C SER A 535 8.67 9.09 3.05
N ILE A 536 8.28 9.26 4.32
CA ILE A 536 7.11 8.58 4.90
C ILE A 536 5.88 8.76 3.99
N PRO A 537 5.10 7.70 3.74
CA PRO A 537 5.19 6.36 4.35
C PRO A 537 6.10 5.38 3.60
N LYS A 538 6.95 5.85 2.67
CA LYS A 538 7.82 4.99 1.87
C LYS A 538 9.26 4.97 2.42
N PRO A 539 9.87 3.79 2.59
CA PRO A 539 11.28 3.72 2.98
C PRO A 539 12.17 4.26 1.86
N ASN A 540 13.33 4.79 2.24
CA ASN A 540 14.37 5.27 1.33
C ASN A 540 15.79 4.94 1.82
N GLN A 541 15.89 4.16 2.90
CA GLN A 541 17.15 3.83 3.54
C GLN A 541 17.23 2.33 3.82
N ILE A 542 18.37 1.73 3.47
CA ILE A 542 18.77 0.42 3.97
C ILE A 542 19.70 0.64 5.16
N ARG A 543 19.35 0.05 6.30
CA ARG A 543 20.12 0.11 7.55
C ARG A 543 20.73 -1.27 7.81
N THR A 544 21.99 -1.30 8.25
CA THR A 544 22.66 -2.57 8.59
C THR A 544 23.52 -2.44 9.83
N ALA A 545 23.65 -3.51 10.61
CA ALA A 545 24.58 -3.57 11.73
C ALA A 545 25.02 -5.01 12.02
N VAL A 546 26.27 -5.16 12.46
CA VAL A 546 26.70 -6.38 13.18
C VAL A 546 26.08 -6.32 14.58
N ILE A 547 25.44 -7.41 15.03
CA ILE A 547 24.89 -7.50 16.38
C ILE A 547 26.02 -7.66 17.38
N ALA A 548 26.32 -6.56 18.07
CA ALA A 548 27.34 -6.45 19.11
C ALA A 548 26.84 -5.56 20.26
N PRO A 549 27.45 -5.56 21.45
CA PRO A 549 27.03 -4.71 22.57
C PRO A 549 26.87 -3.24 22.18
N THR A 550 27.81 -2.69 21.41
CA THR A 550 27.68 -1.38 20.75
C THR A 550 27.34 -1.59 19.28
N LEU A 551 26.25 -0.98 18.82
CA LEU A 551 25.81 -1.06 17.42
C LEU A 551 26.46 0.04 16.60
N ASN A 552 27.11 -0.34 15.51
CA ASN A 552 27.60 0.57 14.49
C ASN A 552 26.70 0.45 13.27
N ILE A 553 25.69 1.33 13.19
CA ILE A 553 24.66 1.31 12.15
C ILE A 553 25.22 1.99 10.90
N LYS A 554 25.11 1.30 9.76
CA LYS A 554 25.45 1.85 8.44
C LYS A 554 24.18 2.06 7.63
N THR A 555 24.11 3.19 6.94
CA THR A 555 22.99 3.55 6.08
C THR A 555 23.43 3.57 4.61
N TYR A 556 22.60 3.03 3.72
CA TYR A 556 22.79 3.04 2.28
C TYR A 556 21.58 3.68 1.60
N ASP A 557 21.85 4.61 0.69
CA ASP A 557 20.83 5.30 -0.10
C ASP A 557 20.44 4.47 -1.33
N THR A 558 19.14 4.41 -1.60
CA THR A 558 18.53 3.69 -2.72
C THR A 558 17.82 4.62 -3.71
N SER A 559 17.86 5.94 -3.50
CA SER A 559 17.11 6.96 -4.25
C SER A 559 17.12 6.76 -5.76
N LYS A 560 18.30 6.51 -6.35
CA LYS A 560 18.47 6.29 -7.81
C LYS A 560 17.86 4.98 -8.34
N PHE A 561 17.54 4.05 -7.45
CA PHE A 561 16.94 2.75 -7.77
C PHE A 561 15.46 2.68 -7.38
N GLY A 562 14.91 3.76 -6.82
CA GLY A 562 13.53 3.91 -6.41
C GLY A 562 13.27 3.44 -4.98
N THR A 563 11.99 3.29 -4.64
CA THR A 563 11.58 2.96 -3.28
C THR A 563 11.97 1.52 -2.90
N PRO A 564 12.76 1.32 -1.83
CA PRO A 564 13.03 -0.01 -1.31
C PRO A 564 11.75 -0.67 -0.80
N ASN A 565 11.62 -1.99 -0.88
CA ASN A 565 10.44 -2.67 -0.36
C ASN A 565 10.79 -4.09 0.14
N ARG A 566 9.79 -4.76 0.71
CA ARG A 566 9.82 -6.08 1.34
C ARG A 566 10.52 -7.17 0.52
N TRP A 567 10.73 -8.32 1.16
CA TRP A 567 11.50 -9.48 0.73
C TRP A 567 13.01 -9.32 0.84
N MET A 568 13.47 -8.55 1.82
CA MET A 568 14.88 -8.34 2.04
C MET A 568 15.60 -9.62 2.47
N ARG A 569 16.83 -9.80 1.99
CA ARG A 569 17.73 -10.85 2.48
C ARG A 569 19.13 -10.32 2.59
N THR A 570 19.80 -10.62 3.69
CA THR A 570 21.13 -10.09 3.97
C THR A 570 22.14 -11.21 4.18
N THR A 571 23.37 -10.93 3.81
CA THR A 571 24.58 -11.63 4.24
C THR A 571 25.47 -10.61 4.96
N ALA A 572 26.66 -10.99 5.43
CA ALA A 572 27.60 -10.02 5.96
C ALA A 572 28.13 -9.02 4.90
N ASN A 573 28.02 -9.34 3.61
CA ASN A 573 28.70 -8.61 2.54
C ASN A 573 27.75 -7.96 1.53
N SER A 574 26.52 -8.47 1.43
CA SER A 574 25.54 -8.02 0.45
C SER A 574 24.11 -8.24 0.92
N ALA A 575 23.17 -7.59 0.24
CA ALA A 575 21.75 -7.87 0.39
C ALA A 575 21.00 -7.94 -0.93
N LEU A 576 19.84 -8.59 -0.87
CA LEU A 576 18.74 -8.47 -1.82
C LEU A 576 17.64 -7.63 -1.21
N PHE A 577 17.00 -6.82 -2.02
CA PHE A 577 15.86 -5.98 -1.64
C PHE A 577 15.08 -5.61 -2.90
N ASN A 578 13.82 -5.21 -2.75
CA ASN A 578 13.07 -4.64 -3.87
C ASN A 578 13.42 -3.16 -4.07
N CYS A 579 13.50 -2.67 -5.30
CA CYS A 579 13.87 -1.33 -5.70
C CYS A 579 12.92 -0.83 -6.79
N GLU A 580 11.88 -0.10 -6.38
CA GLU A 580 10.72 0.19 -7.23
C GLU A 580 10.04 -1.09 -7.73
N ASP A 581 9.68 -1.98 -6.79
CA ASP A 581 9.04 -3.28 -7.02
C ASP A 581 9.80 -4.30 -7.91
N ARG A 582 11.02 -3.95 -8.33
CA ARG A 582 11.98 -4.82 -9.03
C ARG A 582 12.99 -5.38 -8.04
N LEU A 583 13.63 -6.51 -8.37
CA LEU A 583 14.65 -7.08 -7.49
C LEU A 583 16.03 -6.42 -7.72
N CYS A 584 16.64 -5.91 -6.66
CA CYS A 584 18.00 -5.39 -6.63
C CYS A 584 18.89 -6.20 -5.68
N SER A 585 20.20 -6.07 -5.90
CA SER A 585 21.22 -6.45 -4.93
C SER A 585 22.09 -5.25 -4.58
N ILE A 586 22.58 -5.18 -3.34
CA ILE A 586 23.57 -4.20 -2.91
C ILE A 586 24.80 -4.94 -2.37
N ASP A 587 25.99 -4.52 -2.81
CA ASP A 587 27.26 -4.90 -2.19
C ASP A 587 27.67 -3.83 -1.18
N TYR A 588 27.85 -4.22 0.07
CA TYR A 588 28.08 -3.27 1.17
C TYR A 588 29.45 -2.61 1.12
N ALA A 589 30.47 -3.31 0.61
CA ALA A 589 31.83 -2.78 0.55
C ALA A 589 31.95 -1.68 -0.51
N THR A 590 31.39 -1.91 -1.69
CA THR A 590 31.44 -1.00 -2.84
C THR A 590 30.26 -0.03 -2.89
N LYS A 591 29.21 -0.27 -2.09
CA LYS A 591 27.91 0.42 -2.13
C LYS A 591 27.20 0.31 -3.48
N LYS A 592 27.65 -0.61 -4.35
CA LYS A 592 27.09 -0.79 -5.69
C LYS A 592 25.75 -1.51 -5.60
N ILE A 593 24.72 -0.90 -6.19
CA ILE A 593 23.41 -1.53 -6.40
C ILE A 593 23.34 -2.06 -7.83
N SER A 594 22.99 -3.34 -7.98
CA SER A 594 22.81 -4.02 -9.28
C SER A 594 21.36 -4.47 -9.44
N LEU A 595 20.79 -4.29 -10.64
CA LEU A 595 19.48 -4.84 -10.99
C LEU A 595 19.60 -6.35 -11.14
N VAL A 596 18.86 -7.10 -10.32
CA VAL A 596 18.79 -8.57 -10.45
C VAL A 596 17.72 -8.95 -11.46
N SER A 597 16.60 -8.23 -11.49
CA SER A 597 15.57 -8.40 -12.51
C SER A 597 15.04 -7.05 -12.97
N ALA A 598 14.73 -6.93 -14.27
CA ALA A 598 13.97 -5.80 -14.81
C ALA A 598 12.45 -5.94 -14.57
N SER A 599 11.96 -7.16 -14.32
CA SER A 599 10.54 -7.41 -14.05
C SER A 599 10.14 -6.87 -12.68
N SER A 600 8.97 -6.23 -12.62
CA SER A 600 8.32 -5.81 -11.37
C SER A 600 7.14 -6.72 -11.05
N ALA A 601 6.83 -6.88 -9.77
CA ALA A 601 5.61 -7.52 -9.29
C ALA A 601 4.91 -6.59 -8.30
N ILE A 602 3.57 -6.57 -8.32
CA ILE A 602 2.78 -5.82 -7.34
C ILE A 602 3.15 -6.34 -5.94
N ASN A 603 3.60 -5.46 -5.05
CA ASN A 603 4.16 -5.76 -3.71
C ASN A 603 5.60 -6.33 -3.68
N GLY A 604 6.34 -6.21 -4.78
CA GLY A 604 7.74 -6.59 -4.87
C GLY A 604 7.97 -8.07 -5.21
N THR A 605 9.18 -8.35 -5.68
CA THR A 605 9.66 -9.65 -6.13
C THR A 605 10.35 -10.40 -4.99
N SER A 606 9.91 -11.61 -4.67
CA SER A 606 10.61 -12.47 -3.69
C SER A 606 11.92 -12.99 -4.27
N GLY A 607 13.03 -12.78 -3.56
CA GLY A 607 14.37 -13.20 -3.98
C GLY A 607 15.15 -13.91 -2.87
N ARG A 608 15.91 -14.95 -3.21
CA ARG A 608 16.73 -15.73 -2.26
C ARG A 608 18.09 -16.09 -2.83
N TRP A 609 19.12 -15.91 -2.03
CA TRP A 609 20.45 -16.44 -2.36
C TRP A 609 20.44 -17.97 -2.32
N LEU A 610 21.17 -18.59 -3.25
CA LEU A 610 21.42 -20.01 -3.26
C LEU A 610 22.84 -20.27 -3.78
N THR A 611 23.51 -21.30 -3.27
CA THR A 611 24.78 -21.76 -3.86
C THR A 611 24.49 -22.93 -4.78
N LEU A 612 24.85 -22.81 -6.05
CA LEU A 612 24.74 -23.87 -7.05
C LEU A 612 26.10 -24.07 -7.69
N ASP A 613 26.63 -25.29 -7.62
CA ASP A 613 27.95 -25.67 -8.15
C ASP A 613 29.08 -24.72 -7.70
N GLY A 614 29.05 -24.36 -6.41
CA GLY A 614 30.03 -23.46 -5.77
C GLY A 614 29.86 -21.97 -6.11
N LYS A 615 28.86 -21.60 -6.90
CA LYS A 615 28.57 -20.21 -7.26
C LYS A 615 27.31 -19.70 -6.57
N THR A 616 27.39 -18.50 -6.01
CA THR A 616 26.23 -17.79 -5.47
C THR A 616 25.35 -17.28 -6.61
N ILE A 617 24.08 -17.65 -6.57
CA ILE A 617 23.03 -17.26 -7.51
C ILE A 617 21.83 -16.70 -6.74
N VAL A 618 20.90 -16.06 -7.44
CA VAL A 618 19.62 -15.65 -6.86
C VAL A 618 18.50 -16.46 -7.47
N ILE A 619 17.58 -16.97 -6.65
CA ILE A 619 16.31 -17.54 -7.07
C ILE A 619 15.22 -16.52 -6.85
N ALA A 620 14.43 -16.22 -7.87
CA ALA A 620 13.39 -15.19 -7.79
C ALA A 620 12.21 -15.47 -8.73
N ASN A 621 11.13 -14.72 -8.53
CA ASN A 621 10.09 -14.55 -9.55
C ASN A 621 10.63 -13.62 -10.65
N ILE A 622 10.80 -14.13 -11.88
CA ILE A 622 11.25 -13.35 -13.04
C ILE A 622 10.28 -13.59 -14.18
N ASN A 623 9.58 -12.54 -14.60
CA ASN A 623 8.55 -12.60 -15.65
C ASN A 623 7.49 -13.69 -15.41
N GLY A 624 7.02 -13.86 -14.17
CA GLY A 624 6.01 -14.85 -13.80
C GLY A 624 6.52 -16.28 -13.65
N ASN A 625 7.84 -16.49 -13.69
CA ASN A 625 8.47 -17.81 -13.56
C ASN A 625 9.30 -17.89 -12.29
N LEU A 626 9.44 -19.09 -11.73
CA LEU A 626 10.54 -19.38 -10.82
C LEU A 626 11.81 -19.50 -11.67
N ALA A 627 12.77 -18.60 -11.46
CA ALA A 627 14.01 -18.54 -12.23
C ALA A 627 15.24 -18.37 -11.32
N LEU A 628 16.39 -18.81 -11.82
CA LEU A 628 17.68 -18.39 -11.28
C LEU A 628 18.19 -17.17 -12.04
N ALA A 629 18.93 -16.31 -11.36
CA ALA A 629 19.62 -15.14 -11.90
C ALA A 629 21.10 -15.15 -11.49
N ARG A 630 21.97 -14.70 -12.41
CA ARG A 630 23.43 -14.63 -12.23
C ARG A 630 23.97 -13.27 -12.70
N PRO A 631 24.90 -12.64 -11.93
CA PRO A 631 25.53 -11.38 -12.29
C PRO A 631 26.13 -11.34 -13.69
#